data_AF-A0A1I1CM09-F1
#
_entry.id   AF-A0A1I1CM09-F1
#
_cell.length_a   1.000
_cell.length_b   1.000
_cell.length_c   1.000
_cell.angle_alpha   90.00
_cell.angle_beta   90.00
_cell.angle_gamma   90.00
#
_symmetry.space_group_name_H-M   'P 1'
#
loop_
_entity.id
_entity.type
_entity.pdbx_description
1 polymer ?
#
loop_
_entity_poly.entity_id
_entity_poly.type
_entity_poly.pdbx_seq_one_letter_code
_entity_poly.pdbx_strand_id
1 'polypeptide(L)'
;MAEASGFWTGVTATEQVQKVFGGAVGGIAAGATLGPAGNASWEFDPDEIDSVISKWKALRDDVVGDRDAIRDMLEMAIPPSGDDPSGTFVGDLQESLRSLLESNVSMLAYIQNFVEKLETAKAGIEAKDEENSNPFQAVGGSFNV
;
A
#
# COMPACT_ATOMS: atom_id res chain seq x y z
N MET A 1 -7.44 -27.59 -41.04
CA MET A 1 -6.84 -26.33 -40.57
C MET A 1 -7.96 -25.34 -40.31
N ALA A 2 -8.15 -24.96 -39.06
CA ALA A 2 -8.66 -23.67 -38.57
C ALA A 2 -8.74 -23.82 -37.05
N GLU A 3 -7.86 -23.10 -36.37
CA GLU A 3 -7.58 -23.22 -34.94
C GLU A 3 -8.70 -22.61 -34.09
N ALA A 4 -8.88 -23.19 -32.91
CA ALA A 4 -9.88 -22.82 -31.92
C ALA A 4 -9.60 -21.43 -31.35
N SER A 5 -10.64 -20.59 -31.37
CA SER A 5 -10.75 -19.37 -30.62
C SER A 5 -11.18 -19.64 -29.17
N GLY A 6 -10.56 -18.91 -28.25
CA GLY A 6 -11.14 -18.57 -26.94
C GLY A 6 -10.61 -19.36 -25.74
N PHE A 7 -9.99 -18.63 -24.80
CA PHE A 7 -10.37 -18.55 -23.38
C PHE A 7 -9.19 -18.22 -22.43
N TRP A 8 -7.93 -18.34 -22.88
CA TRP A 8 -6.74 -18.13 -22.03
C TRP A 8 -6.03 -16.76 -22.20
N THR A 9 -6.77 -15.65 -22.32
CA THR A 9 -6.16 -14.33 -22.11
C THR A 9 -6.10 -14.07 -20.61
N GLY A 10 -5.20 -14.80 -19.94
CA GLY A 10 -4.93 -14.67 -18.52
C GLY A 10 -4.38 -13.29 -18.22
N VAL A 11 -5.09 -12.54 -17.38
CA VAL A 11 -4.59 -11.28 -16.83
C VAL A 11 -3.31 -11.63 -16.06
N THR A 12 -2.17 -11.19 -16.57
CA THR A 12 -0.86 -11.50 -16.00
C THR A 12 -0.78 -10.93 -14.57
N ALA A 13 0.02 -11.53 -13.67
CA ALA A 13 0.23 -11.00 -12.32
C ALA A 13 0.61 -9.51 -12.36
N THR A 14 1.41 -9.14 -13.36
CA THR A 14 1.78 -7.77 -13.72
C THR A 14 0.60 -6.81 -13.92
N GLU A 15 -0.46 -7.21 -14.61
CA GLU A 15 -1.64 -6.37 -14.84
C GLU A 15 -2.46 -6.18 -13.57
N GLN A 16 -2.50 -7.16 -12.68
CA GLN A 16 -3.18 -7.03 -11.39
C GLN A 16 -2.41 -6.11 -10.44
N VAL A 17 -1.09 -6.24 -10.40
CA VAL A 17 -0.19 -5.33 -9.67
C VAL A 17 -0.34 -3.91 -10.21
N GLN A 18 -0.26 -3.68 -11.52
CA GLN A 18 -0.45 -2.34 -12.10
C GLN A 18 -1.81 -1.71 -11.79
N LYS A 19 -2.88 -2.53 -11.76
CA LYS A 19 -4.23 -2.07 -11.41
C LYS A 19 -4.34 -1.65 -9.94
N VAL A 20 -3.59 -2.26 -9.04
CA VAL A 20 -3.59 -1.96 -7.60
C VAL A 20 -2.66 -0.78 -7.28
N PHE A 21 -1.49 -0.73 -7.91
CA PHE A 21 -0.41 0.20 -7.55
C PHE A 21 -0.33 1.46 -8.42
N GLY A 22 -1.12 1.59 -9.49
CA GLY A 22 -1.24 2.84 -10.25
C GLY A 22 0.07 3.26 -10.92
N GLY A 23 0.49 2.52 -11.94
CA GLY A 23 1.64 2.87 -12.77
C GLY A 23 2.99 2.93 -12.03
N ALA A 24 4.01 3.42 -12.73
CA ALA A 24 5.43 3.26 -12.39
C ALA A 24 5.85 3.68 -10.97
N VAL A 25 5.06 4.49 -10.24
CA VAL A 25 5.40 4.98 -8.90
C VAL A 25 5.07 3.96 -7.79
N GLY A 26 3.97 3.20 -7.93
CA GLY A 26 3.60 2.21 -6.92
C GLY A 26 4.38 0.90 -7.02
N GLY A 27 4.95 0.58 -8.19
CA GLY A 27 5.79 -0.60 -8.38
C GLY A 27 7.16 -0.49 -7.69
N ILE A 28 7.77 0.70 -7.68
CA ILE A 28 9.11 0.91 -7.08
C ILE A 28 9.08 0.79 -5.55
N ALA A 29 7.93 1.11 -4.92
CA ALA A 29 7.75 0.99 -3.48
C ALA A 29 7.55 -0.47 -3.00
N ALA A 30 7.18 -1.37 -3.91
CA ALA A 30 6.90 -2.78 -3.64
C ALA A 30 8.02 -3.73 -4.10
N GLY A 31 9.26 -3.25 -4.22
CA GLY A 31 10.42 -4.12 -4.52
C GLY A 31 10.66 -4.39 -6.01
N ALA A 32 9.98 -3.70 -6.94
CA ALA A 32 10.16 -3.95 -8.37
C ALA A 32 11.59 -3.60 -8.83
N THR A 33 12.44 -4.61 -9.02
CA THR A 33 13.69 -4.45 -9.77
C THR A 33 13.37 -4.41 -11.27
N LEU A 34 13.61 -3.27 -11.91
CA LEU A 34 13.53 -3.15 -13.37
C LEU A 34 14.70 -3.92 -14.00
N GLY A 35 14.45 -5.12 -14.50
CA GLY A 35 15.43 -5.89 -15.27
C GLY A 35 15.84 -5.16 -16.55
N PRO A 36 17.11 -5.29 -17.00
CA PRO A 36 17.56 -4.67 -18.23
C PRO A 36 16.86 -5.37 -19.41
N ALA A 37 16.13 -4.57 -20.19
CA ALA A 37 15.34 -4.95 -21.37
C ALA A 37 13.89 -5.40 -21.13
N GLY A 38 13.04 -4.53 -20.56
CA GLY A 38 11.61 -4.41 -20.91
C GLY A 38 10.67 -5.60 -20.62
N ASN A 39 11.21 -6.76 -20.31
CA ASN A 39 10.53 -7.93 -19.78
C ASN A 39 10.64 -7.83 -18.27
N ALA A 40 9.71 -7.09 -17.67
CA ALA A 40 9.51 -7.14 -16.23
C ALA A 40 8.98 -8.54 -15.88
N SER A 41 9.89 -9.49 -15.69
CA SER A 41 9.59 -10.73 -14.98
C SER A 41 9.41 -10.34 -13.51
N TRP A 42 8.16 -10.13 -13.12
CA TRP A 42 7.80 -9.93 -11.73
C TRP A 42 7.95 -11.27 -11.02
N GLU A 43 9.08 -11.50 -10.38
CA GLU A 43 9.16 -12.53 -9.34
C GLU A 43 8.61 -11.89 -8.08
N PHE A 44 7.33 -12.15 -7.81
CA PHE A 44 6.60 -11.59 -6.69
C PHE A 44 6.98 -12.42 -5.46
N ASP A 45 7.99 -11.99 -4.71
CA ASP A 45 8.40 -12.68 -3.48
C ASP A 45 7.38 -12.35 -2.37
N PRO A 46 6.58 -13.33 -1.89
CA PRO A 46 5.60 -13.11 -0.84
C PRO A 46 6.23 -12.54 0.45
N ASP A 47 7.48 -12.92 0.74
CA ASP A 47 8.21 -12.47 1.92
C ASP A 47 8.60 -10.99 1.81
N GLU A 48 8.88 -10.50 0.59
CA GLU A 48 9.18 -9.10 0.36
C GLU A 48 7.96 -8.19 0.60
N ILE A 49 6.77 -8.67 0.25
CA ILE A 49 5.52 -7.91 0.44
C ILE A 49 5.11 -7.87 1.90
N ASP A 50 5.31 -8.95 2.65
CA ASP A 50 5.10 -8.93 4.09
C ASP A 50 6.04 -7.95 4.79
N SER A 51 7.28 -7.85 4.33
CA SER A 51 8.23 -6.84 4.80
C SER A 51 7.77 -5.41 4.49
N VAL A 52 7.29 -5.16 3.26
CA VAL A 52 6.74 -3.84 2.88
C VAL A 52 5.48 -3.49 3.68
N ILE A 53 4.53 -4.42 3.79
CA ILE A 53 3.31 -4.25 4.62
C ILE A 53 3.69 -3.92 6.06
N SER A 54 4.66 -4.64 6.62
CA SER A 54 5.12 -4.41 8.00
C SER A 54 5.71 -3.01 8.18
N LYS A 55 6.52 -2.52 7.23
CA LYS A 55 7.07 -1.16 7.26
C LYS A 55 5.98 -0.09 7.18
N TRP A 56 4.96 -0.28 6.33
CA TRP A 56 3.83 0.66 6.25
C TRP A 56 2.95 0.63 7.49
N LYS A 57 2.74 -0.53 8.11
CA LYS A 57 2.06 -0.64 9.41
C LYS A 57 2.83 0.05 10.53
N ALA A 58 4.15 -0.08 10.55
CA ALA A 58 5.00 0.66 11.50
C ALA A 58 4.90 2.18 11.27
N LEU A 59 5.00 2.64 10.02
CA LEU A 59 4.83 4.06 9.67
C LEU A 59 3.45 4.58 10.09
N ARG A 60 2.39 3.80 9.90
CA ARG A 60 1.04 4.17 10.38
C ARG A 60 1.05 4.43 11.88
N ASP A 61 1.70 3.56 12.65
CA ASP A 61 1.72 3.65 14.11
C ASP A 61 2.53 4.89 14.55
N ASP A 62 3.64 5.20 13.87
CA ASP A 62 4.40 6.44 14.08
C ASP A 62 3.54 7.68 13.80
N VAL A 63 2.82 7.71 12.67
CA VAL A 63 1.95 8.83 12.30
C VAL A 63 0.77 8.98 13.28
N VAL A 64 0.29 7.88 13.87
CA VAL A 64 -0.69 7.94 14.97
C VAL A 64 -0.07 8.60 16.20
N GLY A 65 1.16 8.26 16.55
CA GLY A 65 1.90 8.91 17.63
C GLY A 65 2.06 10.42 17.40
N ASP A 66 2.44 10.83 16.19
CA ASP A 66 2.53 12.24 15.81
C ASP A 66 1.20 12.97 15.98
N ARG A 67 0.08 12.32 15.62
CA ARG A 67 -1.26 12.89 15.78
C ARG A 67 -1.56 13.23 17.24
N ASP A 68 -1.21 12.32 18.14
CA ASP A 68 -1.45 12.50 19.56
C ASP A 68 -0.54 13.61 20.11
N ALA A 69 0.73 13.67 19.69
CA ALA A 69 1.62 14.78 20.01
C ALA A 69 1.10 16.15 19.51
N ILE A 70 0.53 16.22 18.30
CA ILE A 70 -0.06 17.47 17.77
C ILE A 70 -1.28 17.90 18.61
N ARG A 71 -2.09 16.94 19.07
CA ARG A 71 -3.23 17.22 19.96
C ARG A 71 -2.76 17.77 21.30
N ASP A 72 -1.74 17.16 21.89
CA ASP A 72 -1.14 17.66 23.13
C ASP A 72 -0.58 19.08 22.95
N MET A 73 0.08 19.36 21.83
CA MET A 73 0.57 20.71 21.51
C MET A 73 -0.57 21.72 21.39
N LEU A 74 -1.71 21.35 20.78
CA LEU A 74 -2.90 22.21 20.71
C LEU A 74 -3.46 22.54 22.09
N GLU A 75 -3.50 21.55 23.00
CA GLU A 75 -3.96 21.75 24.37
C GLU A 75 -3.01 22.63 25.19
N MET A 76 -1.70 22.54 24.92
CA MET A 76 -0.67 23.31 25.60
C MET A 76 -0.42 24.71 25.00
N ALA A 77 -0.95 25.00 23.81
CA ALA A 77 -0.80 26.29 23.13
C ALA A 77 -1.64 27.38 23.82
N ILE A 78 -1.11 27.91 24.92
CA ILE A 78 -1.72 28.95 25.77
C ILE A 78 -0.80 30.17 25.77
N PRO A 79 -1.33 31.40 25.61
CA PRO A 79 -0.50 32.60 25.59
C PRO A 79 0.16 32.82 26.96
N PRO A 80 1.46 33.18 27.00
CA PRO A 80 2.18 33.40 28.26
C PRO A 80 1.72 34.66 29.01
N SER A 81 1.08 35.60 28.31
CA SER A 81 0.50 36.81 28.85
C SER A 81 -0.73 37.24 28.05
N GLY A 82 -1.57 38.09 28.65
CA GLY A 82 -2.81 38.57 28.04
C GLY A 82 -2.65 39.80 27.13
N ASP A 83 -1.43 40.08 26.66
CA ASP A 83 -1.16 41.15 25.69
C ASP A 83 -1.47 40.69 24.25
N ASP A 84 -1.82 41.65 23.40
CA ASP A 84 -2.24 41.37 22.01
C ASP A 84 -1.20 40.54 21.23
N PRO A 85 0.13 40.83 21.27
CA PRO A 85 1.12 40.04 20.55
C PRO A 85 1.16 38.56 20.96
N SER A 86 1.09 38.26 22.26
CA SER A 86 1.08 36.89 22.76
C SER A 86 -0.18 36.14 22.31
N GLY A 87 -1.33 36.81 22.34
CA GLY A 87 -2.59 36.27 21.84
C GLY A 87 -2.55 35.96 20.35
N THR A 88 -2.06 36.89 19.53
CA THR A 88 -1.92 36.69 18.08
C THR A 88 -0.97 35.54 17.76
N PHE A 89 0.21 35.50 18.38
CA PHE A 89 1.17 34.42 18.14
C PHE A 89 0.58 33.03 18.46
N VAL A 90 -0.10 32.88 19.59
CA VAL A 90 -0.73 31.61 19.95
C VAL A 90 -1.91 31.28 19.03
N GLY A 91 -2.66 32.29 18.56
CA GLY A 91 -3.67 32.10 17.52
C GLY A 91 -3.10 31.49 16.25
N ASP A 92 -2.03 32.09 15.71
CA ASP A 92 -1.34 31.62 14.49
C ASP A 92 -0.73 30.22 14.69
N LEU A 93 -0.15 29.96 15.87
CA LEU A 93 0.36 28.64 16.24
C LEU A 93 -0.74 27.58 16.24
N GLN A 94 -1.89 27.87 16.86
CA GLN A 94 -3.02 26.95 16.89
C GLN A 94 -3.59 26.69 15.49
N GLU A 95 -3.66 27.70 14.62
CA GLU A 95 -4.07 27.52 13.22
C GLU A 95 -3.10 26.58 12.47
N SER A 96 -1.80 26.82 12.63
CA SER A 96 -0.77 25.97 12.03
C SER A 96 -0.84 24.52 12.51
N LEU A 97 -1.04 24.30 13.81
CA LEU A 97 -1.19 22.96 14.39
C LEU A 97 -2.46 22.26 13.91
N ARG A 98 -3.57 22.98 13.69
CA ARG A 98 -4.79 22.40 13.09
C ARG A 98 -4.56 21.96 11.64
N SER A 99 -3.85 22.77 10.85
CA SER A 99 -3.48 22.40 9.48
C SER A 99 -2.56 21.17 9.46
N LEU A 100 -1.60 21.10 10.38
CA LEU A 100 -0.73 19.92 10.53
C LEU A 100 -1.53 18.67 10.91
N LEU A 101 -2.51 18.81 11.81
CA LEU A 101 -3.41 17.71 12.19
C LEU A 101 -4.24 17.21 10.99
N GLU A 102 -4.75 18.10 10.15
CA GLU A 102 -5.48 17.73 8.93
C GLU A 102 -4.59 16.99 7.93
N SER A 103 -3.35 17.44 7.76
CA SER A 103 -2.34 16.76 6.93
C SER A 103 -2.04 15.36 7.47
N ASN A 104 -1.84 15.22 8.78
CA ASN A 104 -1.61 13.94 9.45
C ASN A 104 -2.79 12.96 9.24
N VAL A 105 -4.04 13.43 9.39
CA VAL A 105 -5.25 12.62 9.13
C VAL A 105 -5.28 12.13 7.68
N SER A 106 -4.95 13.00 6.73
CA SER A 106 -4.89 12.65 5.31
C SER A 106 -3.81 11.59 5.04
N MET A 107 -2.67 11.70 5.72
CA MET A 107 -1.57 10.74 5.61
C MET A 107 -1.95 9.36 6.19
N LEU A 108 -2.65 9.32 7.33
CA LEU A 108 -3.18 8.07 7.89
C LEU A 108 -4.13 7.38 6.92
N ALA A 109 -5.07 8.13 6.32
CA ALA A 109 -6.01 7.58 5.36
C ALA A 109 -5.29 7.00 4.12
N TYR A 110 -4.26 7.70 3.62
CA TYR A 110 -3.42 7.20 2.54
C TYR A 110 -2.71 5.90 2.90
N ILE A 111 -2.04 5.86 4.06
CA ILE A 111 -1.30 4.67 4.53
C ILE A 111 -2.24 3.47 4.68
N GLN A 112 -3.41 3.67 5.30
CA GLN A 112 -4.41 2.61 5.47
C GLN A 112 -4.88 2.05 4.12
N ASN A 113 -5.25 2.93 3.18
CA ASN A 113 -5.66 2.50 1.85
C ASN A 113 -4.54 1.77 1.09
N PHE A 114 -3.29 2.19 1.29
CA PHE A 114 -2.15 1.54 0.66
C PHE A 114 -1.88 0.14 1.24
N VAL A 115 -1.97 -0.02 2.57
CA VAL A 115 -1.86 -1.33 3.23
C VAL A 115 -2.97 -2.27 2.78
N GLU A 116 -4.22 -1.81 2.72
CA GLU A 116 -5.35 -2.62 2.21
C GLU A 116 -5.11 -3.13 0.78
N LYS A 117 -4.56 -2.26 -0.07
CA LYS A 117 -4.19 -2.60 -1.45
C LYS A 117 -3.09 -3.66 -1.51
N LEU A 118 -2.05 -3.52 -0.69
CA LEU A 118 -0.97 -4.51 -0.58
C LEU A 118 -1.50 -5.87 -0.11
N GLU A 119 -2.34 -5.90 0.93
CA GLU A 119 -2.93 -7.13 1.45
C GLU A 119 -3.85 -7.80 0.42
N THR A 120 -4.65 -7.00 -0.31
CA THR A 120 -5.50 -7.51 -1.39
C THR A 120 -4.68 -8.11 -2.53
N ALA A 121 -3.60 -7.44 -2.93
CA ALA A 121 -2.70 -7.93 -3.97
C ALA A 121 -2.02 -9.24 -3.57
N LYS A 122 -1.54 -9.34 -2.32
CA LYS A 122 -0.96 -10.56 -1.77
C LYS A 122 -1.94 -11.74 -1.86
N ALA A 123 -3.15 -11.57 -1.35
CA ALA A 123 -4.18 -12.62 -1.37
C ALA A 123 -4.56 -13.05 -2.80
N GLY A 124 -4.60 -12.11 -3.74
CA GLY A 124 -4.89 -12.41 -5.15
C GLY A 124 -3.81 -13.24 -5.84
N ILE A 125 -2.56 -13.11 -5.40
CA ILE A 125 -1.43 -13.86 -5.96
C ILE A 125 -1.33 -15.25 -5.35
N GLU A 126 -1.49 -15.38 -4.04
CA GLU A 126 -1.58 -16.69 -3.37
C GLU A 126 -2.69 -17.56 -3.97
N ALA A 127 -3.88 -16.99 -4.23
CA ALA A 127 -4.99 -17.72 -4.86
C ALA A 127 -4.66 -18.22 -6.28
N LYS A 128 -3.94 -17.43 -7.07
CA LYS A 128 -3.52 -17.84 -8.42
C LYS A 128 -2.44 -18.91 -8.41
N ASP A 129 -1.51 -18.84 -7.46
CA ASP A 129 -0.47 -19.84 -7.32
C ASP A 129 -1.04 -21.19 -6.88
N GLU A 130 -2.05 -21.19 -6.00
CA GLU A 130 -2.80 -22.40 -5.66
C GLU A 130 -3.54 -23.01 -6.87
N GLU A 131 -4.22 -22.18 -7.68
CA GLU A 131 -4.88 -22.62 -8.92
C GLU A 131 -3.87 -23.20 -9.94
N ASN A 132 -2.71 -22.56 -10.10
CA ASN A 132 -1.65 -22.99 -11.01
C ASN A 132 -0.83 -24.19 -10.50
N SER A 133 -0.83 -24.46 -9.18
CA SER A 133 -0.24 -25.67 -8.59
C SER A 133 -1.15 -26.91 -8.69
N ASN A 134 -2.46 -26.72 -8.96
CA ASN A 134 -3.45 -27.79 -9.10
C ASN A 134 -3.75 -28.36 -10.52
N PRO A 135 -3.07 -28.02 -11.64
CA PRO A 135 -3.42 -28.57 -12.95
C PRO A 135 -3.04 -30.06 -13.09
N PHE A 136 -2.19 -30.61 -12.22
CA PHE A 136 -1.74 -32.01 -12.29
C PHE A 136 -2.65 -33.02 -11.56
N GLN A 137 -3.55 -32.61 -10.66
CA GLN A 137 -4.51 -33.54 -10.06
C GLN A 137 -5.66 -33.92 -11.01
N ALA A 138 -5.96 -33.09 -12.00
CA ALA A 138 -7.01 -33.37 -12.99
C ALA A 138 -6.57 -34.35 -14.11
N VAL A 139 -5.26 -34.53 -14.35
CA VAL A 139 -4.73 -35.39 -15.42
C VAL A 139 -4.28 -36.77 -14.91
N GLY A 140 -3.94 -36.90 -13.62
CA GLY A 140 -3.48 -38.16 -13.01
C GLY A 140 -4.55 -39.25 -12.81
N GLY A 141 -5.84 -38.93 -13.00
CA GLY A 141 -6.95 -39.88 -12.84
C GLY A 141 -7.35 -40.65 -14.11
N SER A 142 -6.76 -40.34 -15.27
CA SER A 142 -7.26 -40.80 -16.58
C SER A 142 -6.35 -41.80 -17.29
N PHE A 143 -5.29 -42.29 -16.65
CA PHE A 143 -4.43 -43.35 -17.20
C PHE A 143 -4.34 -44.51 -16.21
N ASN A 144 -5.37 -45.35 -16.17
CA ASN A 144 -5.24 -46.72 -15.69
C ASN A 144 -5.58 -47.64 -16.88
N VAL A 145 -4.55 -48.32 -17.40
CA VAL A 145 -4.61 -49.29 -18.50
C VAL A 145 -5.19 -50.61 -18.01
#